data_AF-A0A7S0YZA8-F1
#
_entry.id   AF-A0A7S0YZA8-F1
#
_cell.length_a   1.000
_cell.length_b   1.000
_cell.length_c   1.000
_cell.angle_alpha   90.00
_cell.angle_beta   90.00
_cell.angle_gamma   90.00
#
_symmetry.space_group_name_H-M   'P 1'
#
loop_
_entity.id
_entity.type
_entity.pdbx_description
1 polymer ?
#
loop_
_entity_poly.entity_id
_entity_poly.type
_entity_poly.pdbx_seq_one_letter_code
_entity_poly.pdbx_strand_id
1 'polypeptide(L)'
;ETKRSEREKQLEKEEKESERCDLARTLATLAEKHSDFAAADAVLHTMRTDKSVEVRRTAAAYLAFSTKRPREPISVHVVKGMYDALDDEDQTVRFYAAESVNGSIREADGLAIDQSIQPQVKGQLG
;
A
#
# COMPACT_ATOMS: atom_id res chain seq x y z
N GLU A 1 24.12 12.57 -30.64
CA GLU A 1 24.56 12.03 -29.33
C GLU A 1 23.59 12.37 -28.20
N THR A 2 23.07 13.59 -28.11
CA THR A 2 22.14 14.04 -27.04
C THR A 2 20.90 13.16 -26.86
N LYS A 3 20.16 12.86 -27.94
CA LYS A 3 18.96 12.01 -27.88
C LYS A 3 19.23 10.57 -27.41
N ARG A 4 20.45 10.05 -27.67
CA ARG A 4 20.85 8.71 -27.22
C ARG A 4 21.11 8.71 -25.72
N SER A 5 21.84 9.71 -25.23
CA SER A 5 22.14 9.88 -23.81
C SER A 5 20.87 10.14 -22.96
N GLU A 6 19.93 10.94 -23.48
CA GLU A 6 18.63 11.18 -22.82
C GLU A 6 17.81 9.88 -22.70
N ARG A 7 17.79 9.09 -23.77
CA ARG A 7 17.09 7.80 -23.77
C ARG A 7 17.71 6.81 -22.78
N GLU A 8 19.03 6.72 -22.70
CA GLU A 8 19.73 5.84 -21.75
C GLU A 8 19.40 6.22 -20.29
N LYS A 9 19.38 7.52 -19.96
CA LYS A 9 18.99 7.99 -18.61
C LYS A 9 17.54 7.69 -18.27
N GLN A 10 16.63 7.81 -19.25
CA GLN A 10 15.23 7.49 -19.05
C GLN A 10 15.04 5.99 -18.78
N LEU A 11 15.73 5.13 -19.52
CA LEU A 11 15.69 3.68 -19.31
C LEU A 11 16.22 3.29 -17.91
N GLU A 12 17.32 3.89 -17.47
CA GLU A 12 17.86 3.63 -16.12
C GLU A 12 16.88 4.06 -15.02
N LYS A 13 16.16 5.18 -15.22
CA LYS A 13 15.12 5.63 -14.29
C LYS A 13 13.95 4.66 -14.25
N GLU A 14 13.49 4.19 -15.40
CA GLU A 14 12.39 3.21 -15.52
C GLU A 14 12.78 1.85 -14.91
N GLU A 15 14.02 1.41 -15.11
CA GLU A 15 14.55 0.19 -14.50
C GLU A 15 14.54 0.28 -12.97
N LYS A 16 15.08 1.37 -12.41
CA LYS A 16 15.05 1.61 -10.95
C LYS A 16 13.63 1.77 -10.39
N GLU A 17 12.70 2.25 -11.20
CA GLU A 17 11.28 2.29 -10.84
C GLU A 17 10.70 0.87 -10.81
N SER A 18 10.95 0.08 -11.84
CA SER A 18 10.51 -1.32 -11.94
C SER A 18 11.05 -2.17 -10.78
N GLU A 19 12.34 -2.03 -10.43
CA GLU A 19 12.94 -2.74 -9.30
C GLU A 19 12.24 -2.43 -7.97
N ARG A 20 11.85 -1.15 -7.77
CA ARG A 20 11.13 -0.74 -6.57
C ARG A 20 9.69 -1.26 -6.55
N CYS A 21 9.02 -1.33 -7.70
CA CYS A 21 7.73 -2.01 -7.82
C CYS A 21 7.85 -3.51 -7.45
N ASP A 22 8.88 -4.19 -7.94
CA ASP A 22 9.14 -5.60 -7.64
C ASP A 22 9.45 -5.84 -6.16
N LEU A 23 10.19 -4.93 -5.54
CA LEU A 23 10.47 -4.97 -4.10
C LEU A 23 9.18 -4.78 -3.30
N ALA A 24 8.37 -3.77 -3.62
CA ALA A 24 7.10 -3.52 -2.94
C ALA A 24 6.16 -4.74 -2.99
N ARG A 25 6.08 -5.39 -4.16
CA ARG A 25 5.32 -6.63 -4.36
C ARG A 25 5.86 -7.78 -3.50
N THR A 26 7.19 -7.97 -3.48
CA THR A 26 7.83 -9.04 -2.71
C THR A 26 7.59 -8.85 -1.22
N LEU A 27 7.75 -7.63 -0.72
CA LEU A 27 7.53 -7.30 0.69
C LEU A 27 6.05 -7.49 1.09
N ALA A 28 5.10 -7.08 0.26
CA ALA A 28 3.68 -7.31 0.53
C ALA A 28 3.36 -8.82 0.59
N THR A 29 3.96 -9.61 -0.30
CA THR A 29 3.80 -11.07 -0.29
C THR A 29 4.41 -11.70 0.97
N LEU A 30 5.56 -11.20 1.43
CA LEU A 30 6.21 -11.64 2.66
C LEU A 30 5.35 -11.31 3.88
N ALA A 31 4.84 -10.08 3.95
CA ALA A 31 3.90 -9.63 4.98
C ALA A 31 2.66 -10.53 5.04
N GLU A 32 2.06 -10.86 3.89
CA GLU A 32 0.88 -11.74 3.81
C GLU A 32 1.17 -13.18 4.25
N LYS A 33 2.21 -13.80 3.65
CA LYS A 33 2.42 -15.24 3.78
C LYS A 33 3.06 -15.64 5.09
N HIS A 34 3.86 -14.76 5.67
CA HIS A 34 4.67 -15.02 6.85
C HIS A 34 4.30 -14.14 8.04
N SER A 35 3.24 -13.33 7.93
CA SER A 35 2.84 -12.36 8.95
C SER A 35 4.01 -11.46 9.36
N ASP A 36 4.84 -11.09 8.38
CA ASP A 36 6.04 -10.29 8.60
C ASP A 36 5.66 -8.81 8.72
N PHE A 37 5.58 -8.34 9.96
CA PHE A 37 5.23 -6.96 10.27
C PHE A 37 6.29 -5.96 9.78
N ALA A 38 7.57 -6.34 9.74
CA ALA A 38 8.62 -5.45 9.22
C ALA A 38 8.48 -5.28 7.71
N ALA A 39 8.09 -6.34 7.00
CA ALA A 39 7.77 -6.27 5.59
C ALA A 39 6.54 -5.38 5.35
N ALA A 40 5.50 -5.50 6.18
CA ALA A 40 4.31 -4.64 6.10
C ALA A 40 4.68 -3.15 6.29
N ASP A 41 5.50 -2.83 7.30
CA ASP A 41 5.97 -1.47 7.57
C ASP A 41 6.79 -0.90 6.41
N ALA A 42 7.61 -1.73 5.78
CA ALA A 42 8.39 -1.33 4.61
C ALA A 42 7.47 -1.01 3.41
N VAL A 43 6.40 -1.77 3.20
CA VAL A 43 5.40 -1.47 2.16
C VAL A 43 4.64 -0.18 2.47
N LEU A 44 4.22 0.02 3.73
CA LEU A 44 3.58 1.27 4.17
C LEU A 44 4.49 2.49 3.99
N HIS A 45 5.77 2.36 4.33
CA HIS A 45 6.76 3.41 4.09
C HIS A 45 6.86 3.74 2.61
N THR A 46 7.01 2.72 1.76
CA THR A 46 7.07 2.86 0.30
C THR A 46 5.85 3.57 -0.25
N MET A 47 4.65 3.15 0.18
CA MET A 47 3.38 3.74 -0.21
C MET A 47 3.26 5.21 0.20
N ARG A 48 3.92 5.66 1.27
CA ARG A 48 3.85 7.05 1.74
C ARG A 48 4.91 7.95 1.13
N THR A 49 6.11 7.44 0.89
CA THR A 49 7.29 8.29 0.63
C THR A 49 7.87 8.14 -0.76
N ASP A 50 7.50 7.11 -1.53
CA ASP A 50 8.08 6.92 -2.85
C ASP A 50 7.65 8.03 -3.82
N LYS A 51 8.64 8.62 -4.51
CA LYS A 51 8.41 9.71 -5.47
C LYS A 51 7.71 9.24 -6.74
N SER A 52 7.82 7.95 -7.07
CA SER A 52 7.11 7.36 -8.19
C SER A 52 5.70 7.00 -7.77
N VAL A 53 4.73 7.57 -8.48
CA VAL A 53 3.32 7.19 -8.34
C VAL A 53 3.12 5.71 -8.65
N GLU A 54 3.85 5.15 -9.62
CA GLU A 54 3.71 3.75 -9.99
C GLU A 54 4.16 2.80 -8.87
N VAL A 55 5.24 3.16 -8.16
CA VAL A 55 5.71 2.42 -7.00
C VAL A 55 4.69 2.52 -5.85
N ARG A 56 4.16 3.72 -5.57
CA ARG A 56 3.13 3.88 -4.52
C ARG A 56 1.86 3.10 -4.85
N ARG A 57 1.39 3.13 -6.10
CA ARG A 57 0.27 2.32 -6.59
C ARG A 57 0.52 0.83 -6.40
N THR A 58 1.71 0.35 -6.78
CA THR A 58 2.09 -1.04 -6.61
C THR A 58 2.05 -1.46 -5.13
N ALA A 59 2.64 -0.65 -4.26
CA ALA A 59 2.62 -0.88 -2.82
C ALA A 59 1.18 -0.94 -2.26
N ALA A 60 0.34 0.04 -2.60
CA ALA A 60 -1.06 0.10 -2.17
C ALA A 60 -1.87 -1.09 -2.66
N ALA A 61 -1.74 -1.45 -3.94
CA ALA A 61 -2.47 -2.55 -4.56
C ALA A 61 -2.16 -3.89 -3.87
N TYR A 62 -0.88 -4.23 -3.74
CA TYR A 62 -0.49 -5.52 -3.17
C TYR A 62 -0.78 -5.62 -1.67
N LEU A 63 -0.61 -4.53 -0.94
CA LEU A 63 -0.98 -4.52 0.47
C LEU A 63 -2.52 -4.62 0.62
N ALA A 64 -3.31 -3.96 -0.22
CA ALA A 64 -4.77 -4.14 -0.24
C ALA A 64 -5.18 -5.60 -0.55
N PHE A 65 -4.54 -6.25 -1.53
CA PHE A 65 -4.78 -7.66 -1.81
C PHE A 65 -4.50 -8.56 -0.60
N SER A 66 -3.39 -8.32 0.11
CA SER A 66 -3.04 -9.10 1.31
C SER A 66 -4.08 -8.98 2.43
N THR A 67 -4.74 -7.82 2.53
CA THR A 67 -5.78 -7.56 3.54
C THR A 67 -7.17 -8.07 3.19
N LYS A 68 -7.43 -8.50 1.94
CA LYS A 68 -8.75 -9.01 1.52
C LYS A 68 -9.04 -10.41 2.06
N ARG A 69 -8.01 -11.21 2.35
CA ARG A 69 -8.10 -12.58 2.89
C ARG A 69 -6.94 -12.83 3.84
N PRO A 70 -6.89 -12.14 4.98
CA PRO A 70 -5.76 -12.23 5.86
C PRO A 70 -5.69 -13.65 6.47
N ARG A 71 -4.48 -14.21 6.56
CA ARG A 71 -4.26 -15.50 7.25
C ARG A 71 -4.25 -15.36 8.77
N GLU A 72 -3.92 -14.16 9.24
CA GLU A 72 -3.81 -13.75 10.64
C GLU A 72 -4.45 -12.37 10.78
N PRO A 73 -4.92 -11.96 11.98
CA PRO A 73 -5.50 -10.64 12.19
C PRO A 73 -4.59 -9.52 11.67
N ILE A 74 -5.17 -8.59 10.90
CA ILE A 74 -4.43 -7.46 10.35
C ILE A 74 -4.03 -6.54 11.51
N SER A 75 -2.74 -6.20 11.58
CA SER A 75 -2.23 -5.26 12.59
C SER A 75 -2.91 -3.90 12.46
N VAL A 76 -3.33 -3.33 13.59
CA VAL A 76 -3.87 -1.96 13.68
C VAL A 76 -2.93 -0.93 13.02
N HIS A 77 -1.62 -1.17 13.06
CA HIS A 77 -0.64 -0.30 12.39
C HIS A 77 -0.83 -0.28 10.86
N VAL A 78 -1.09 -1.44 10.24
CA VAL A 78 -1.35 -1.56 8.80
C VAL A 78 -2.64 -0.85 8.44
N VAL A 79 -3.69 -1.04 9.25
CA VAL A 79 -4.96 -0.34 9.04
C VAL A 79 -4.76 1.17 9.11
N LYS A 80 -4.04 1.69 10.12
CA LYS A 80 -3.72 3.13 10.21
C LYS A 80 -2.90 3.62 9.02
N GLY A 81 -1.95 2.81 8.55
CA GLY A 81 -1.17 3.12 7.36
C GLY A 81 -2.02 3.24 6.09
N MET A 82 -3.07 2.42 5.98
CA MET A 82 -4.04 2.56 4.90
C MET A 82 -4.91 3.80 5.04
N TYR A 83 -5.30 4.17 6.26
CA TYR A 83 -6.03 5.43 6.47
C TYR A 83 -5.22 6.64 6.00
N ASP A 84 -3.93 6.70 6.32
CA ASP A 84 -3.08 7.80 5.86
C ASP A 84 -2.99 7.86 4.31
N ALA A 85 -3.07 6.70 3.63
CA ALA A 85 -3.03 6.62 2.17
C ALA A 85 -4.35 7.03 1.49
N LEU A 86 -5.43 7.22 2.24
CA LEU A 86 -6.66 7.83 1.72
C LEU A 86 -6.46 9.30 1.34
N ASP A 87 -5.42 9.94 1.86
CA ASP A 87 -5.04 11.32 1.53
C ASP A 87 -3.92 11.41 0.47
N ASP A 88 -3.51 10.28 -0.16
CA ASP A 88 -2.51 10.32 -1.24
C ASP A 88 -3.03 11.14 -2.43
N GLU A 89 -2.14 11.86 -3.10
CA GLU A 89 -2.46 12.66 -4.30
C GLU A 89 -2.99 11.81 -5.46
N ASP A 90 -2.56 10.55 -5.56
CA ASP A 90 -2.95 9.63 -6.61
C ASP A 90 -4.26 8.89 -6.30
N GLN A 91 -5.20 8.95 -7.22
CA GLN A 91 -6.52 8.33 -7.05
C GLN A 91 -6.46 6.80 -6.94
N THR A 92 -5.52 6.16 -7.62
CA THR A 92 -5.39 4.70 -7.57
C THR A 92 -4.85 4.24 -6.22
N VAL A 93 -3.92 4.99 -5.62
CA VAL A 93 -3.48 4.75 -4.24
C VAL A 93 -4.66 4.89 -3.27
N ARG A 94 -5.41 5.99 -3.34
CA ARG A 94 -6.62 6.19 -2.51
C ARG A 94 -7.65 5.07 -2.67
N PHE A 95 -7.87 4.62 -3.90
CA PHE A 95 -8.81 3.54 -4.19
C PHE A 95 -8.41 2.24 -3.48
N TYR A 96 -7.15 1.80 -3.61
CA TYR A 96 -6.69 0.57 -2.97
C TYR A 96 -6.65 0.67 -1.44
N ALA A 97 -6.29 1.85 -0.91
CA ALA A 97 -6.36 2.12 0.52
C ALA A 97 -7.80 1.97 1.04
N ALA A 98 -8.79 2.54 0.34
CA ALA A 98 -10.21 2.40 0.68
C ALA A 98 -10.70 0.95 0.59
N GLU A 99 -10.29 0.20 -0.45
CA GLU A 99 -10.61 -1.22 -0.55
C GLU A 99 -10.03 -2.04 0.62
N SER A 100 -8.79 -1.74 1.04
CA SER A 100 -8.13 -2.41 2.15
C SER A 100 -8.83 -2.14 3.49
N VAL A 101 -9.16 -0.88 3.76
CA VAL A 101 -9.87 -0.47 4.98
C VAL A 101 -11.27 -1.12 5.01
N ASN A 102 -12.00 -1.12 3.89
CA ASN A 102 -13.31 -1.76 3.81
C ASN A 102 -13.24 -3.28 4.00
N GLY A 103 -12.22 -3.94 3.45
CA GLY A 103 -11.95 -5.37 3.70
C GLY A 103 -11.70 -5.65 5.20
N SER A 104 -10.88 -4.81 5.83
CA SER A 104 -10.53 -4.93 7.24
C SER A 104 -11.74 -4.74 8.18
N ILE A 105 -12.68 -3.85 7.84
CA ILE A 105 -13.91 -3.63 8.61
C ILE A 105 -14.85 -4.84 8.55
N ARG A 106 -14.91 -5.55 7.42
CA ARG A 106 -15.79 -6.72 7.26
C ARG A 106 -15.31 -7.94 8.04
N GLU A 107 -14.01 -8.05 8.31
CA GLU A 107 -13.46 -9.05 9.24
C GLU A 107 -13.54 -8.61 10.72
N ALA A 108 -13.65 -7.30 10.98
CA ALA A 108 -13.77 -6.74 12.33
C ALA A 108 -15.08 -7.09 13.05
N ASP A 109 -16.12 -7.51 12.33
CA ASP A 109 -17.32 -8.14 12.94
C ASP A 109 -16.98 -9.47 13.66
N GLY A 110 -15.79 -10.04 13.42
CA GLY A 110 -15.26 -11.22 14.13
C GLY A 110 -14.11 -10.94 15.11
N LEU A 111 -13.36 -9.85 14.97
CA LEU A 111 -12.21 -9.50 15.82
C LEU A 111 -12.15 -7.98 16.03
N ALA A 112 -12.22 -7.57 17.30
CA ALA A 112 -12.24 -6.18 17.75
C ALA A 112 -11.15 -5.30 17.12
N ILE A 113 -11.50 -4.55 16.07
CA ILE A 113 -10.77 -3.34 15.71
C ILE A 113 -11.28 -2.22 16.62
N ASP A 114 -10.36 -1.49 17.23
CA ASP A 114 -10.63 -0.35 18.11
C ASP A 114 -11.61 0.64 17.43
N GLN A 115 -12.75 0.87 18.09
CA GLN A 115 -13.83 1.75 17.65
C GLN A 115 -13.38 3.22 17.48
N SER A 116 -12.19 3.59 17.97
CA SER A 116 -11.59 4.91 17.81
C SER A 116 -11.25 5.27 16.35
N ILE A 117 -11.16 4.28 15.45
CA ILE A 117 -10.71 4.49 14.06
C ILE A 117 -11.91 4.63 13.07
N GLN A 118 -13.11 4.21 13.45
CA GLN A 118 -14.31 4.29 12.61
C GLN A 118 -14.77 5.71 12.18
N PRO A 119 -14.56 6.80 12.96
CA PRO A 119 -15.03 8.13 12.56
C PRO A 119 -14.38 8.67 11.28
N GLN A 120 -13.15 8.25 10.98
CA GLN A 120 -12.39 8.70 9.80
C GLN A 120 -13.00 8.18 8.48
N VAL A 121 -13.59 6.99 8.50
CA VAL A 121 -14.23 6.33 7.34
C VAL A 121 -15.44 7.11 6.80
N LYS A 122 -16.28 7.65 7.70
CA LYS A 122 -17.54 8.29 7.29
C LYS A 122 -17.36 9.68 6.68
N GLY A 123 -16.25 10.36 6.97
CA GLY A 123 -16.00 11.72 6.49
C GLY A 123 -15.38 11.79 5.09
N GLN A 124 -14.67 10.75 4.65
CA GLN A 124 -13.91 10.75 3.38
C GLN A 124 -14.61 10.03 2.21
N LEU A 125 -15.76 9.39 2.46
CA LEU A 125 -16.58 8.71 1.43
C LEU A 125 -17.77 9.55 0.93
N GLY A 126 -17.80 10.84 1.27
CA GLY A 126 -18.82 11.81 0.85
C GLY A 126 -18.48 12.53 -0.45
#